data_AF-A0A0C9RFM9-F1
#
_entry.id   AF-A0A0C9RFM9-F1
#
_cell.length_a   1.000
_cell.length_b   1.000
_cell.length_c   1.000
_cell.angle_alpha   90.00
_cell.angle_beta   90.00
_cell.angle_gamma   90.00
#
_symmetry.space_group_name_H-M   'P 1'
#
loop_
_entity.id
_entity.type
_entity.pdbx_description
1 polymer ?
#
loop_
_entity_poly.entity_id
_entity_poly.type
_entity_poly.pdbx_seq_one_letter_code
_entity_poly.pdbx_strand_id
1 'polypeptide(L)'
;NMYDMMNLDIKIRLIGIQAFTKENEPSYIKESDVQNGKYVHADIIYKANNYYCKNATGLAQKADIIMLIVKRSLVSVQGSTVTSNAIGMALGASACNKCEKVGVSQDDTDYNERTITIAHEAGHMLGVPHDGEESTEADVPNGPGAKSCPYNGGYIMGSTVEPNMLKFSKCSKESAKYFFTLPQASCLYEECPSSAY
;
A
#
# COMPACT_ATOMS: atom_id res chain seq x y z
N ASN A 1 -1.13 -11.21 12.17
CA ASN A 1 -1.03 -10.10 11.19
C ASN A 1 0.46 -9.94 10.84
N MET A 2 0.88 -9.78 9.58
CA MET A 2 2.32 -9.71 9.22
C MET A 2 3.03 -8.52 9.90
N TYR A 3 2.30 -7.43 10.19
CA TYR A 3 2.82 -6.28 10.92
C TYR A 3 3.12 -6.54 12.41
N ASP A 4 2.60 -7.62 13.01
CA ASP A 4 2.90 -7.95 14.41
C ASP A 4 4.42 -8.18 14.60
N MET A 5 5.13 -8.61 13.56
CA MET A 5 6.59 -8.82 13.56
C MET A 5 7.39 -7.53 13.75
N MET A 6 6.82 -6.36 13.44
CA MET A 6 7.48 -5.08 13.72
C MET A 6 7.49 -4.76 15.23
N ASN A 7 6.62 -5.37 16.03
CA ASN A 7 6.46 -5.08 17.46
C ASN A 7 6.27 -3.57 17.72
N LEU A 8 5.28 -2.99 17.04
CA LEU A 8 4.84 -1.59 17.13
C LEU A 8 3.34 -1.48 17.46
N ASP A 9 2.73 -2.58 17.88
CA ASP A 9 1.29 -2.68 18.19
C ASP A 9 0.33 -2.26 17.05
N ILE A 10 0.80 -2.28 15.80
CA ILE A 10 -0.01 -1.98 14.62
C ILE A 10 -1.14 -3.01 14.48
N LYS A 11 -2.39 -2.56 14.49
CA LYS A 11 -3.58 -3.37 14.23
C LYS A 11 -4.21 -2.98 12.90
N ILE A 12 -4.14 -3.86 11.91
CA ILE A 12 -4.87 -3.71 10.66
C ILE A 12 -6.34 -4.07 10.91
N ARG A 13 -7.23 -3.06 10.89
CA ARG A 13 -8.68 -3.24 11.06
C ARG A 13 -9.39 -3.09 9.71
N LEU A 14 -9.97 -4.19 9.22
CA LEU A 14 -10.86 -4.13 8.08
C LEU A 14 -12.20 -3.51 8.50
N ILE A 15 -12.47 -2.29 8.05
CA ILE A 15 -13.73 -1.59 8.36
C ILE A 15 -14.81 -1.80 7.30
N GLY A 16 -14.47 -2.34 6.12
CA GLY A 16 -15.40 -2.49 5.01
C GLY A 16 -14.80 -3.17 3.80
N ILE A 17 -15.66 -3.81 3.01
CA ILE A 17 -15.35 -4.30 1.67
C ILE A 17 -16.42 -3.75 0.74
N GLN A 18 -16.00 -3.15 -0.38
CA GLN A 18 -16.90 -2.76 -1.45
C GLN A 18 -16.50 -3.50 -2.73
N ALA A 19 -17.36 -4.41 -3.17
CA ALA A 19 -17.19 -5.11 -4.43
C ALA A 19 -17.89 -4.33 -5.55
N PHE A 20 -17.24 -4.24 -6.71
CA PHE A 20 -17.80 -3.59 -7.89
C PHE A 20 -18.17 -4.62 -8.98
N THR A 21 -19.25 -4.35 -9.69
CA THR A 21 -19.65 -4.97 -10.95
C THR A 21 -19.45 -3.95 -12.06
N LYS A 22 -19.52 -4.40 -13.33
CA LYS A 22 -19.48 -3.48 -14.48
C LYS A 22 -20.59 -2.41 -14.47
N GLU A 23 -21.68 -2.64 -13.74
CA GLU A 23 -22.81 -1.70 -13.68
C GLU A 23 -22.60 -0.62 -12.61
N ASN A 24 -21.80 -0.90 -11.57
CA ASN A 24 -21.66 0.00 -10.41
C ASN A 24 -20.20 0.42 -10.13
N GLU A 25 -19.24 -0.01 -10.95
CA GLU A 25 -17.85 0.42 -10.83
C GLU A 25 -17.70 1.92 -11.08
N PRO A 26 -16.86 2.63 -10.32
CA PRO A 26 -16.52 4.01 -10.62
C PRO A 26 -15.92 4.15 -12.02
N SER A 27 -16.16 5.28 -12.68
CA SER A 27 -15.74 5.49 -14.07
C SER A 27 -14.23 5.31 -14.28
N TYR A 28 -13.42 5.59 -13.25
CA TYR A 28 -11.97 5.43 -13.31
C TYR A 28 -11.54 3.99 -13.64
N ILE A 29 -12.30 2.97 -13.25
CA ILE A 29 -11.97 1.56 -13.52
C ILE A 29 -11.97 1.28 -15.03
N LYS A 30 -12.98 1.81 -15.73
CA LYS A 30 -13.09 1.70 -17.20
C LYS A 30 -12.13 2.65 -17.91
N GLU A 31 -11.94 3.86 -17.39
CA GLU A 31 -10.99 4.84 -17.94
C GLU A 31 -9.53 4.38 -17.82
N SER A 32 -9.21 3.51 -16.86
CA SER A 32 -7.88 2.90 -16.71
C SER A 32 -7.66 1.69 -17.61
N ASP A 33 -8.71 1.16 -18.26
CA ASP A 33 -8.62 0.02 -19.18
C ASP A 33 -7.87 0.40 -20.45
N VAL A 34 -6.57 0.10 -20.48
CA VAL A 34 -5.68 0.39 -21.60
C VAL A 34 -5.02 -0.92 -22.08
N GLN A 35 -4.50 -0.94 -23.30
CA GLN A 35 -3.66 -2.06 -23.78
C GLN A 35 -4.35 -3.44 -23.75
N ASN A 36 -5.57 -3.55 -24.29
CA ASN A 36 -6.34 -4.81 -24.37
C ASN A 36 -6.68 -5.43 -23.01
N GLY A 37 -7.12 -4.64 -22.02
CA GLY A 37 -7.62 -5.18 -20.76
C GLY A 37 -6.70 -4.98 -19.55
N LYS A 38 -5.51 -4.38 -19.74
CA LYS A 38 -4.50 -4.17 -18.70
C LYS A 38 -4.64 -2.79 -18.04
N TYR A 39 -4.04 -2.63 -16.87
CA TYR A 39 -4.01 -1.35 -16.16
C TYR A 39 -2.59 -0.85 -16.04
N VAL A 40 -2.36 0.41 -16.41
CA VAL A 40 -1.11 1.08 -16.05
C VAL A 40 -1.18 1.41 -14.57
N HIS A 41 -0.35 0.77 -13.76
CA HIS A 41 -0.40 0.84 -12.29
C HIS A 41 -0.40 2.28 -11.74
N ALA A 42 0.46 3.16 -12.28
CA ALA A 42 0.49 4.57 -11.91
C ALA A 42 -0.80 5.33 -12.28
N ASP A 43 -1.40 5.03 -13.43
CA ASP A 43 -2.60 5.70 -13.92
C ASP A 43 -3.85 5.30 -13.10
N ILE A 44 -4.02 4.01 -12.81
CA ILE A 44 -5.16 3.53 -12.02
C ILE A 44 -5.12 4.06 -10.59
N ILE A 45 -3.94 4.14 -9.96
CA ILE A 45 -3.80 4.76 -8.64
C ILE A 45 -4.15 6.23 -8.71
N TYR A 46 -3.59 6.98 -9.66
CA TYR A 46 -3.85 8.41 -9.77
C TYR A 46 -5.34 8.71 -9.97
N LYS A 47 -6.03 7.95 -10.82
CA LYS A 47 -7.47 8.12 -11.04
C LYS A 47 -8.30 7.68 -9.84
N ALA A 48 -7.95 6.58 -9.16
CA ALA A 48 -8.63 6.15 -7.95
C ALA A 48 -8.48 7.17 -6.82
N ASN A 49 -7.27 7.69 -6.61
CA ASN A 49 -6.98 8.75 -5.65
C ASN A 49 -7.79 10.02 -5.95
N ASN A 50 -7.83 10.47 -7.21
CA ASN A 50 -8.67 11.59 -7.62
C ASN A 50 -10.17 11.34 -7.37
N TYR A 51 -10.65 10.11 -7.60
CA TYR A 51 -12.03 9.74 -7.35
C TYR A 51 -12.36 9.83 -5.86
N TYR A 52 -11.58 9.18 -4.99
CA TYR A 52 -11.83 9.19 -3.53
C TYR A 52 -11.58 10.56 -2.90
N CYS A 53 -10.62 11.34 -3.40
CA CYS A 53 -10.41 12.73 -2.97
C CYS A 53 -11.70 13.59 -3.07
N LYS A 54 -12.48 13.38 -4.14
CA LYS A 54 -13.70 14.14 -4.46
C LYS A 54 -14.98 13.49 -3.94
N ASN A 55 -15.06 12.16 -3.96
CA ASN A 55 -16.30 11.40 -3.78
C ASN A 55 -16.30 10.49 -2.54
N ALA A 56 -15.24 10.47 -1.73
CA ALA A 56 -15.19 9.60 -0.55
C ALA A 56 -16.35 9.91 0.42
N THR A 57 -17.18 8.89 0.62
CA THR A 57 -18.28 8.87 1.59
C THR A 57 -18.22 7.57 2.39
N GLY A 58 -18.94 7.51 3.52
CA GLY A 58 -19.08 6.28 4.31
C GLY A 58 -17.74 5.66 4.71
N LEU A 59 -17.52 4.40 4.35
CA LEU A 59 -16.31 3.64 4.71
C LEU A 59 -15.04 4.22 4.09
N ALA A 60 -15.09 4.67 2.83
CA ALA A 60 -13.92 5.27 2.17
C ALA A 60 -13.48 6.59 2.83
N GLN A 61 -14.44 7.36 3.38
CA GLN A 61 -14.12 8.56 4.15
C GLN A 61 -13.43 8.21 5.48
N LYS A 62 -13.92 7.17 6.18
CA LYS A 62 -13.40 6.73 7.48
C LYS A 62 -12.10 5.93 7.42
N ALA A 63 -11.76 5.33 6.27
CA ALA A 63 -10.58 4.49 6.13
C ALA A 63 -9.30 5.33 6.11
N ASP A 64 -8.24 4.86 6.78
CA ASP A 64 -6.92 5.50 6.73
C ASP A 64 -6.12 5.08 5.48
N ILE A 65 -6.41 3.89 4.97
CA ILE A 65 -5.86 3.25 3.77
C ILE A 65 -7.01 2.57 3.01
N ILE A 66 -7.02 2.67 1.68
CA ILE A 66 -7.92 1.94 0.78
C ILE A 66 -7.06 1.06 -0.13
N MET A 67 -7.31 -0.25 -0.12
CA MET A 67 -6.64 -1.19 -1.04
C MET A 67 -7.58 -1.60 -2.17
N LEU A 68 -7.28 -1.18 -3.39
CA LEU A 68 -7.96 -1.64 -4.60
C LEU A 68 -7.37 -2.98 -5.04
N ILE A 69 -8.22 -3.98 -5.22
CA ILE A 69 -7.78 -5.34 -5.59
C ILE A 69 -8.34 -5.64 -6.97
N VAL A 70 -7.45 -5.94 -7.92
CA VAL A 70 -7.81 -6.09 -9.34
C VAL A 70 -7.33 -7.43 -9.89
N LYS A 71 -8.14 -8.09 -10.71
CA LYS A 71 -7.72 -9.32 -11.43
C LYS A 71 -7.02 -9.03 -12.76
N ARG A 72 -7.12 -7.79 -13.25
CA ARG A 72 -6.48 -7.36 -14.48
C ARG A 72 -5.00 -7.11 -14.22
N SER A 73 -4.16 -7.45 -15.19
CA SER A 73 -2.72 -7.27 -15.06
C SER A 73 -2.34 -5.80 -14.90
N LEU A 74 -1.49 -5.52 -13.93
CA LEU A 74 -0.87 -4.22 -13.73
C LEU A 74 0.44 -4.15 -14.53
N VAL A 75 0.66 -3.06 -15.25
CA VAL A 75 1.83 -2.90 -16.13
C VAL A 75 2.46 -1.53 -16.04
N SER A 76 3.76 -1.46 -16.32
CA SER A 76 4.48 -0.24 -16.65
C SER A 76 4.49 -0.04 -18.15
N VAL A 77 4.41 1.21 -18.60
CA VAL A 77 4.48 1.57 -20.02
C VAL A 77 5.49 2.68 -20.26
N GLN A 78 6.16 2.61 -21.41
CA GLN A 78 6.95 3.70 -21.97
C GLN A 78 6.38 4.02 -23.35
N GLY A 79 5.72 5.18 -23.47
CA GLY A 79 4.90 5.49 -24.64
C GLY A 79 3.72 4.51 -24.74
N SER A 80 3.61 3.78 -25.86
CA SER A 80 2.59 2.75 -26.07
C SER A 80 3.06 1.33 -25.76
N THR A 81 4.32 1.15 -25.36
CA THR A 81 4.92 -0.18 -25.15
C THR A 81 4.91 -0.56 -23.68
N VAL A 82 4.43 -1.77 -23.37
CA VAL A 82 4.53 -2.37 -22.04
C VAL A 82 5.99 -2.74 -21.76
N THR A 83 6.57 -2.22 -20.68
CA THR A 83 7.97 -2.44 -20.30
C THR A 83 8.14 -3.47 -19.19
N SER A 84 7.18 -3.57 -18.27
CA SER A 84 7.19 -4.56 -17.19
C SER A 84 5.78 -4.83 -16.65
N ASN A 85 5.62 -5.92 -15.91
CA ASN A 85 4.46 -6.14 -15.06
C ASN A 85 4.73 -5.60 -13.66
N ALA A 86 3.68 -5.16 -12.98
CA ALA A 86 3.68 -4.88 -11.55
C ALA A 86 2.71 -5.84 -10.86
N ILE A 87 2.92 -6.09 -9.58
CA ILE A 87 1.98 -6.88 -8.76
C ILE A 87 1.19 -6.00 -7.79
N GLY A 88 1.67 -4.78 -7.52
CA GLY A 88 1.01 -3.76 -6.74
C GLY A 88 1.65 -2.40 -6.95
N MET A 89 1.08 -1.37 -6.33
CA MET A 89 1.68 -0.06 -6.16
C MET A 89 0.95 0.69 -5.04
N ALA A 90 1.67 1.55 -4.33
CA ALA A 90 1.13 2.55 -3.42
C ALA A 90 2.00 3.80 -3.42
N LEU A 91 1.45 4.93 -2.96
CA LEU A 91 2.23 6.14 -2.70
C LEU A 91 2.85 6.05 -1.30
N GLY A 92 4.10 6.52 -1.17
CA GLY A 92 4.81 6.56 0.10
C GLY A 92 4.13 7.47 1.11
N ALA A 93 4.15 7.08 2.38
CA ALA A 93 3.69 7.92 3.50
C ALA A 93 2.27 8.51 3.34
N SER A 94 1.42 7.84 2.55
CA SER A 94 0.13 8.34 2.08
C SER A 94 -1.06 7.94 2.95
N ALA A 95 -0.83 7.11 3.97
CA ALA A 95 -1.83 6.88 5.01
C ALA A 95 -2.30 8.23 5.60
N CYS A 96 -3.59 8.33 5.94
CA CYS A 96 -4.25 9.58 6.36
C CYS A 96 -4.41 10.65 5.26
N ASN A 97 -3.70 10.58 4.14
CA ASN A 97 -3.88 11.56 3.07
C ASN A 97 -5.18 11.27 2.31
N LYS A 98 -6.19 12.12 2.52
CA LYS A 98 -7.52 12.01 1.89
C LYS A 98 -7.46 11.77 0.37
N CYS A 99 -6.46 12.32 -0.32
CA CYS A 99 -6.35 12.30 -1.77
C CYS A 99 -5.27 11.34 -2.30
N GLU A 100 -4.54 10.63 -1.43
CA GLU A 100 -3.43 9.75 -1.83
C GLU A 100 -3.46 8.35 -1.17
N LYS A 101 -4.41 8.12 -0.24
CA LYS A 101 -4.55 6.89 0.55
C LYS A 101 -5.07 5.66 -0.20
N VAL A 102 -4.89 5.56 -1.51
CA VAL A 102 -5.27 4.38 -2.30
C VAL A 102 -4.02 3.65 -2.77
N GLY A 103 -3.87 2.38 -2.37
CA GLY A 103 -2.96 1.41 -2.96
C GLY A 103 -3.70 0.44 -3.90
N VAL A 104 -2.97 -0.22 -4.78
CA VAL A 104 -3.51 -1.27 -5.67
C VAL A 104 -2.71 -2.55 -5.54
N SER A 105 -3.38 -3.69 -5.58
CA SER A 105 -2.77 -5.02 -5.63
C SER A 105 -3.46 -5.87 -6.69
N GLN A 106 -2.66 -6.53 -7.53
CA GLN A 106 -3.11 -7.53 -8.46
C GLN A 106 -3.45 -8.82 -7.71
N ASP A 107 -4.55 -9.45 -8.08
CA ASP A 107 -4.99 -10.77 -7.63
C ASP A 107 -4.81 -11.77 -8.79
N ASP A 108 -3.67 -12.45 -8.82
CA ASP A 108 -3.28 -13.45 -9.81
C ASP A 108 -3.59 -14.89 -9.38
N THR A 109 -4.44 -15.06 -8.36
CA THR A 109 -5.03 -16.30 -7.84
C THR A 109 -4.22 -17.11 -6.82
N ASP A 110 -2.98 -16.73 -6.48
CA ASP A 110 -2.32 -17.26 -5.26
C ASP A 110 -2.67 -16.38 -4.04
N TYR A 111 -3.39 -16.98 -3.08
CA TYR A 111 -3.84 -16.27 -1.87
C TYR A 111 -2.67 -15.71 -1.04
N ASN A 112 -1.56 -16.46 -0.92
CA ASN A 112 -0.44 -16.06 -0.09
C ASN A 112 0.27 -14.84 -0.69
N GLU A 113 0.53 -14.87 -2.01
CA GLU A 113 1.17 -13.77 -2.73
C GLU A 113 0.34 -12.48 -2.66
N ARG A 114 -1.00 -12.59 -2.75
CA ARG A 114 -1.91 -11.44 -2.57
C ARG A 114 -1.78 -10.80 -1.20
N THR A 115 -1.75 -11.60 -0.13
CA THR A 115 -1.65 -11.04 1.24
C THR A 115 -0.31 -10.37 1.50
N ILE A 116 0.78 -10.92 0.93
CA ILE A 116 2.11 -10.32 1.02
C ILE A 116 2.15 -9.01 0.24
N THR A 117 1.61 -8.98 -0.98
CA THR A 117 1.53 -7.76 -1.79
C THR A 117 0.74 -6.67 -1.08
N ILE A 118 -0.44 -6.98 -0.52
CA ILE A 118 -1.21 -6.00 0.25
C ILE A 118 -0.42 -5.47 1.45
N ALA A 119 0.31 -6.34 2.16
CA ALA A 119 1.17 -5.92 3.27
C ALA A 119 2.37 -5.08 2.81
N HIS A 120 2.95 -5.39 1.65
CA HIS A 120 4.01 -4.61 1.05
C HIS A 120 3.54 -3.19 0.71
N GLU A 121 2.44 -3.08 -0.05
CA GLU A 121 1.91 -1.80 -0.48
C GLU A 121 1.41 -0.96 0.70
N ALA A 122 0.70 -1.55 1.66
CA ALA A 122 0.32 -0.84 2.87
C ALA A 122 1.56 -0.47 3.73
N GLY A 123 2.67 -1.21 3.62
CA GLY A 123 3.96 -0.82 4.22
C GLY A 123 4.48 0.50 3.67
N HIS A 124 4.46 0.69 2.34
CA HIS A 124 4.80 1.96 1.71
C HIS A 124 3.93 3.11 2.21
N MET A 125 2.62 2.88 2.33
CA MET A 125 1.69 3.89 2.85
C MET A 125 1.98 4.29 4.30
N LEU A 126 2.60 3.40 5.08
CA LEU A 126 3.08 3.63 6.45
C LEU A 126 4.53 4.15 6.49
N GLY A 127 5.04 4.70 5.38
CA GLY A 127 6.33 5.37 5.30
C GLY A 127 7.54 4.43 5.27
N VAL A 128 7.35 3.19 4.82
CA VAL A 128 8.43 2.21 4.70
C VAL A 128 8.97 2.16 3.27
N PRO A 129 10.27 2.43 3.03
CA PRO A 129 10.89 2.24 1.71
C PRO A 129 11.26 0.77 1.49
N HIS A 130 11.70 0.39 0.29
CA HIS A 130 12.28 -0.94 0.11
C HIS A 130 13.57 -1.10 0.92
N ASP A 131 13.87 -2.33 1.32
CA ASP A 131 15.17 -2.66 1.89
C ASP A 131 16.29 -2.30 0.89
N GLY A 132 17.23 -1.46 1.33
CA GLY A 132 18.34 -0.95 0.52
C GLY A 132 18.15 0.50 0.06
N GLU A 133 16.96 1.09 0.27
CA GLU A 133 16.63 2.44 -0.20
C GLU A 133 16.78 3.51 0.91
N GLU A 134 16.82 4.77 0.48
CA GLU A 134 16.71 5.94 1.37
C GLU A 134 15.28 6.18 1.82
N SER A 135 15.12 6.96 2.90
CA SER A 135 13.80 7.38 3.38
C SER A 135 13.04 8.29 2.41
N THR A 136 13.75 8.99 1.51
CA THR A 136 13.14 9.83 0.48
C THR A 136 12.37 9.03 -0.57
N GLU A 137 12.70 7.75 -0.78
CA GLU A 137 11.97 6.88 -1.72
C GLU A 137 10.57 6.52 -1.20
N ALA A 138 10.31 6.69 0.11
CA ALA A 138 9.01 6.49 0.73
C ALA A 138 8.31 7.80 1.10
N ASP A 139 8.74 8.94 0.55
CA ASP A 139 8.21 10.28 0.86
C ASP A 139 8.32 10.68 2.35
N VAL A 140 9.31 10.11 3.06
CA VAL A 140 9.59 10.43 4.47
C VAL A 140 10.96 11.10 4.60
N PRO A 141 11.11 12.38 4.22
CA PRO A 141 12.40 13.04 4.30
C PRO A 141 12.93 13.06 5.73
N ASN A 142 14.25 12.88 5.88
CA ASN A 142 14.97 12.82 7.17
C ASN A 142 14.66 11.58 8.03
N GLY A 143 13.87 10.63 7.53
CA GLY A 143 13.67 9.34 8.18
C GLY A 143 14.90 8.43 8.11
N PRO A 144 14.91 7.33 8.88
CA PRO A 144 16.06 6.42 8.96
C PRO A 144 16.33 5.63 7.66
N GLY A 145 15.33 5.47 6.80
CA GLY A 145 15.42 4.72 5.55
C GLY A 145 15.70 3.23 5.78
N ALA A 146 16.15 2.54 4.74
CA ALA A 146 16.43 1.11 4.81
C ALA A 146 17.74 0.66 4.13
N LYS A 147 18.65 1.59 3.82
CA LYS A 147 19.99 1.29 3.28
C LYS A 147 20.78 0.21 4.03
N SER A 148 20.58 0.08 5.35
CA SER A 148 21.31 -0.91 6.17
C SER A 148 20.71 -2.32 6.13
N CYS A 149 19.55 -2.51 5.50
CA CYS A 149 18.92 -3.79 5.26
C CYS A 149 19.05 -4.13 3.78
N PRO A 150 19.68 -5.26 3.40
CA PRO A 150 19.86 -5.61 1.99
C PRO A 150 18.54 -6.02 1.35
N TYR A 151 18.27 -5.54 0.13
CA TYR A 151 17.11 -5.95 -0.68
C TYR A 151 16.94 -7.48 -0.74
N ASN A 152 18.05 -8.21 -0.94
CA ASN A 152 18.06 -9.68 -1.01
C ASN A 152 17.95 -10.39 0.34
N GLY A 153 17.58 -9.68 1.42
CA GLY A 153 17.37 -10.27 2.76
C GLY A 153 16.13 -11.15 2.88
N GLY A 154 15.27 -11.19 1.84
CA GLY A 154 14.07 -12.01 1.77
C GLY A 154 12.86 -11.49 2.53
N TYR A 155 12.92 -10.27 3.07
CA TYR A 155 11.79 -9.62 3.76
C TYR A 155 10.75 -9.08 2.77
N ILE A 156 9.57 -8.74 3.29
CA ILE A 156 8.42 -8.22 2.54
C ILE A 156 8.78 -6.99 1.70
N MET A 157 9.62 -6.08 2.20
CA MET A 157 10.05 -4.86 1.48
C MET A 157 11.30 -5.08 0.61
N GLY A 158 11.64 -6.34 0.31
CA GLY A 158 12.79 -6.70 -0.51
C GLY A 158 12.45 -7.86 -1.46
N SER A 159 13.37 -8.80 -1.61
CA SER A 159 13.22 -9.92 -2.54
C SER A 159 12.14 -10.95 -2.15
N THR A 160 11.56 -10.86 -0.94
CA THR A 160 10.46 -11.72 -0.47
C THR A 160 10.69 -13.22 -0.69
N VAL A 161 11.60 -13.81 0.08
CA VAL A 161 11.93 -15.24 -0.01
C VAL A 161 12.05 -15.87 1.39
N GLU A 162 11.83 -17.17 1.48
CA GLU A 162 12.02 -17.91 2.74
C GLU A 162 13.47 -17.76 3.26
N PRO A 163 13.68 -17.67 4.59
CA PRO A 163 12.72 -17.86 5.69
C PRO A 163 12.01 -16.55 6.14
N ASN A 164 12.10 -15.48 5.35
CA ASN A 164 11.72 -14.12 5.74
C ASN A 164 10.53 -13.55 4.96
N MET A 165 9.95 -14.32 4.03
CA MET A 165 8.91 -13.82 3.10
C MET A 165 7.66 -13.25 3.77
N LEU A 166 7.40 -13.60 5.04
CA LEU A 166 6.27 -13.09 5.84
C LEU A 166 6.69 -12.08 6.91
N LYS A 167 7.91 -11.54 6.84
CA LYS A 167 8.49 -10.66 7.86
C LYS A 167 8.90 -9.33 7.24
N PHE A 168 8.74 -8.29 8.03
CA PHE A 168 9.37 -6.99 7.78
C PHE A 168 10.78 -6.97 8.37
N SER A 169 11.69 -6.23 7.75
CA SER A 169 13.06 -6.10 8.25
C SER A 169 13.12 -5.18 9.48
N LYS A 170 14.27 -5.16 10.17
CA LYS A 170 14.52 -4.16 11.21
C LYS A 170 14.43 -2.73 10.68
N CYS A 171 14.79 -2.50 9.41
CA CYS A 171 14.73 -1.16 8.81
C CYS A 171 13.30 -0.74 8.50
N SER A 172 12.46 -1.70 8.07
CA SER A 172 11.02 -1.46 7.92
C SER A 172 10.39 -1.03 9.24
N LYS A 173 10.74 -1.70 10.34
CA LYS A 173 10.30 -1.32 11.69
C LYS A 173 10.71 0.11 12.05
N GLU A 174 11.99 0.46 11.91
CA GLU A 174 12.46 1.79 12.30
C GLU A 174 11.87 2.90 11.40
N SER A 175 11.66 2.63 10.11
CA SER A 175 11.00 3.57 9.20
C SER A 175 9.54 3.81 9.57
N ALA A 176 8.76 2.76 9.79
CA ALA A 176 7.37 2.87 10.24
C ALA A 176 7.26 3.60 11.59
N LYS A 177 8.13 3.24 12.54
CA LYS A 177 8.21 3.90 13.85
C LYS A 177 8.46 5.39 13.72
N TYR A 178 9.39 5.81 12.84
CA TYR A 178 9.64 7.22 12.57
C TYR A 178 8.43 7.90 11.93
N PHE A 179 7.83 7.29 10.90
CA PHE A 179 6.64 7.83 10.24
C PHE A 179 5.50 8.11 11.23
N PHE A 180 5.27 7.20 12.17
CA PHE A 180 4.25 7.38 13.22
C PHE A 180 4.49 8.59 14.12
N THR A 181 5.72 9.10 14.23
CA THR A 181 5.99 10.33 14.98
C THR A 181 5.61 11.61 14.22
N LEU A 182 5.30 11.50 12.92
CA LEU A 182 5.03 12.65 12.07
C LEU A 182 3.56 13.09 12.15
N PRO A 183 3.27 14.41 12.04
CA PRO A 183 1.90 14.91 12.08
C PRO A 183 0.96 14.29 11.03
N GLN A 184 1.50 13.93 9.87
CA GLN A 184 0.73 13.31 8.78
C GLN A 184 0.21 11.91 9.12
N ALA A 185 0.80 11.21 10.11
CA ALA A 185 0.35 9.89 10.57
C ALA A 185 -0.69 9.98 11.71
N SER A 186 -1.14 11.18 12.08
CA SER A 186 -1.98 11.40 13.26
C SER A 186 -3.31 10.64 13.27
N CYS A 187 -3.88 10.31 12.09
CA CYS A 187 -5.13 9.55 12.02
C CYS A 187 -4.99 8.08 12.44
N LEU A 188 -3.77 7.53 12.45
CA LEU A 188 -3.50 6.13 12.76
C LEU A 188 -3.54 5.81 14.25
N TYR A 189 -3.70 6.82 15.09
CA TYR A 189 -3.83 6.67 16.53
C TYR A 189 -5.30 6.70 16.92
N GLU A 190 -5.82 5.55 17.34
CA GLU A 190 -7.06 5.49 18.10
C GLU A 190 -6.70 5.44 19.59
N GLU A 191 -7.30 6.30 20.42
CA GLU A 191 -7.25 6.11 21.86
C GLU A 191 -7.95 4.79 22.17
N CYS A 192 -7.19 3.80 22.68
CA CYS A 192 -7.80 2.62 23.25
C CYS A 192 -8.75 3.10 24.36
N PRO A 193 -10.07 2.81 24.29
CA PRO A 193 -10.93 3.03 25.42
C PRO A 193 -10.27 2.32 26.60
N SER A 194 -9.98 3.06 27.67
CA SER A 194 -9.58 2.43 28.92
C SER A 194 -10.62 1.35 29.17
N SER A 195 -10.17 0.10 29.27
CA SER A 195 -11.06 -0.99 29.62
C SER A 195 -11.63 -0.62 30.97
N ALA A 196 -12.88 -0.15 30.96
CA ALA A 196 -13.70 -0.02 32.15
C ALA A 196 -13.96 -1.45 32.61
N TYR A 197 -13.02 -1.96 33.40
CA TYR A 197 -13.23 -3.09 34.31
C TYR A 197 -14.06 -2.61 35.49
#